data_AF-A0A4U6BJI9-F1
#
_entry.id   AF-A0A4U6BJI9-F1
#
_cell.length_a   1.000
_cell.length_b   1.000
_cell.length_c   1.000
_cell.angle_alpha   90.00
_cell.angle_beta   90.00
_cell.angle_gamma   90.00
#
_symmetry.space_group_name_H-M   'P 1'
#
loop_
_entity.id
_entity.type
_entity.pdbx_description
1 polymer ?
#
loop_
_entity_poly.entity_id
_entity_poly.type
_entity_poly.pdbx_seq_one_letter_code
_entity_poly.pdbx_strand_id
1 'polypeptide(L)'
;MKPRWAVAGLLLPGFTIAAIALAVPGNTRELLAVTAQNQSVVRIDEVSCLSIESRDQAFNGKKYSDPKLVEAIGNILSIKRVLFNADVAICPWAFHIVGENKTISAVRHDGKLANYLISVGICERTSNGRANPNKCISKNIYVFNRRVDTHRLFSLALVGLAKKQVSEWEALQSGELE
;
A
#
# COMPACT_ATOMS: atom_id res chain seq x y z
N MET A 1 18.32 -79.75 -11.18
CA MET A 1 16.86 -79.92 -11.00
C MET A 1 16.29 -78.67 -10.29
N LYS A 2 14.98 -78.40 -10.40
CA LYS A 2 14.17 -77.47 -9.55
C LYS A 2 13.43 -78.33 -8.48
N PRO A 3 12.68 -77.80 -7.47
CA PRO A 3 12.22 -76.42 -7.15
C PRO A 3 12.75 -75.90 -5.76
N ARG A 4 12.48 -74.71 -5.17
CA ARG A 4 11.40 -73.66 -5.14
C ARG A 4 10.23 -74.00 -4.18
N TRP A 5 9.65 -73.14 -3.31
CA TRP A 5 9.79 -71.69 -2.98
C TRP A 5 10.51 -71.52 -1.60
N ALA A 6 10.31 -70.59 -0.64
CA ALA A 6 9.50 -69.36 -0.37
C ALA A 6 10.30 -68.47 0.64
N VAL A 7 10.17 -67.15 0.90
CA VAL A 7 9.21 -66.04 0.60
C VAL A 7 8.32 -65.55 1.79
N ALA A 8 8.87 -64.66 2.65
CA ALA A 8 8.18 -63.61 3.44
C ALA A 8 9.24 -62.61 3.99
N GLY A 9 9.37 -61.39 3.48
CA GLY A 9 8.81 -60.16 4.08
C GLY A 9 9.95 -59.30 4.69
N LEU A 10 9.98 -57.97 4.65
CA LEU A 10 9.06 -56.97 4.09
C LEU A 10 9.87 -55.87 3.36
N LEU A 11 9.31 -55.30 2.28
CA LEU A 11 9.84 -54.06 1.66
C LEU A 11 9.20 -52.84 2.33
N LEU A 12 9.99 -51.80 2.60
CA LEU A 12 9.49 -50.43 2.71
C LEU A 12 10.16 -49.58 1.62
N PRO A 13 9.42 -49.10 0.61
CA PRO A 13 9.98 -48.26 -0.45
C PRO A 13 10.29 -46.86 0.08
N GLY A 14 11.26 -46.20 -0.55
CA GLY A 14 11.74 -44.90 -0.09
C GLY A 14 10.73 -43.77 -0.26
N PHE A 15 10.55 -42.98 0.80
CA PHE A 15 10.11 -41.58 0.66
C PHE A 15 11.34 -40.68 0.51
N THR A 16 11.91 -40.65 -0.68
CA THR A 16 12.59 -39.43 -1.13
C THR A 16 11.53 -38.33 -1.16
N ILE A 17 11.55 -37.43 -0.18
CA ILE A 17 10.72 -36.22 -0.22
C ILE A 17 11.31 -35.33 -1.30
N ALA A 18 10.92 -35.60 -2.54
CA ALA A 18 11.07 -34.68 -3.64
C ALA A 18 10.25 -33.45 -3.27
N ALA A 19 10.93 -32.43 -2.77
CA ALA A 19 10.36 -31.11 -2.60
C ALA A 19 10.03 -30.58 -3.98
N ILE A 20 8.84 -30.93 -4.48
CA ILE A 20 8.22 -30.27 -5.62
C ILE A 20 7.96 -28.85 -5.13
N ALA A 21 8.96 -27.99 -5.33
CA ALA A 21 8.78 -26.57 -5.37
C ALA A 21 7.82 -26.30 -6.52
N LEU A 22 6.52 -26.38 -6.22
CA LEU A 22 5.47 -25.84 -7.05
C LEU A 22 5.78 -24.36 -7.17
N ALA A 23 6.48 -24.02 -8.25
CA ALA A 23 6.54 -22.68 -8.78
C ALA A 23 5.12 -22.34 -9.23
N VAL A 24 4.27 -22.00 -8.26
CA VAL A 24 3.03 -21.26 -8.47
C VAL A 24 3.40 -20.15 -9.43
N PRO A 25 2.81 -20.08 -10.64
CA PRO A 25 3.20 -19.09 -11.63
C PRO A 25 2.87 -17.70 -11.07
N GLY A 26 3.84 -17.09 -10.40
CA GLY A 26 3.66 -15.86 -9.63
C GLY A 26 3.17 -14.78 -10.55
N ASN A 27 1.87 -14.51 -10.49
CA ASN A 27 1.17 -13.78 -11.52
C ASN A 27 1.72 -12.35 -11.55
N THR A 28 2.51 -12.01 -12.58
CA THR A 28 3.23 -10.72 -12.62
C THR A 28 2.32 -9.51 -12.83
N ARG A 29 1.00 -9.73 -12.95
CA ARG A 29 -0.08 -8.72 -12.90
C ARG A 29 -0.65 -8.50 -11.50
N GLU A 30 -0.32 -9.37 -10.54
CA GLU A 30 -0.62 -9.16 -9.15
C GLU A 30 0.30 -8.05 -8.63
N LEU A 31 -0.30 -6.92 -8.28
CA LEU A 31 0.40 -5.82 -7.67
C LEU A 31 0.49 -6.13 -6.18
N LEU A 32 1.73 -6.24 -5.73
CA LEU A 32 2.08 -6.45 -4.33
C LEU A 32 2.51 -5.11 -3.74
N ALA A 33 1.68 -4.59 -2.85
CA ALA A 33 2.05 -3.51 -1.94
C ALA A 33 1.87 -3.97 -0.50
N VAL A 34 2.63 -3.39 0.42
CA VAL A 34 2.45 -3.62 1.86
C VAL A 34 2.42 -2.27 2.57
N THR A 35 1.46 -2.10 3.47
CA THR A 35 1.26 -0.87 4.25
C THR A 35 1.90 -1.00 5.64
N ALA A 36 2.46 0.10 6.15
CA ALA A 36 2.89 0.25 7.53
C ALA A 36 2.32 1.56 8.10
N GLN A 37 1.72 1.51 9.29
CA GLN A 37 1.09 2.68 9.89
C GLN A 37 2.09 3.50 10.71
N ASN A 38 2.33 4.75 10.28
CA ASN A 38 3.18 5.69 11.02
C ASN A 38 2.42 6.29 12.21
N GLN A 39 1.16 6.68 11.97
CA GLN A 39 0.30 7.32 12.97
C GLN A 39 -1.18 7.10 12.64
N SER A 40 -2.03 7.02 13.65
CA SER A 40 -3.49 7.04 13.51
C SER A 40 -4.14 7.56 14.80
N VAL A 41 -3.98 8.87 15.07
CA VAL A 41 -4.65 9.54 16.21
C VAL A 41 -6.05 10.04 15.80
N VAL A 42 -6.30 10.17 14.50
CA VAL A 42 -7.55 10.63 13.89
C VAL A 42 -8.08 9.51 12.98
N ARG A 43 -9.39 9.39 12.83
CA ARG A 43 -10.01 8.47 11.85
C ARG A 43 -10.45 9.22 10.60
N ILE A 44 -10.43 8.55 9.45
CA ILE A 44 -10.78 9.18 8.16
C ILE A 44 -12.27 9.56 8.11
N ASP A 45 -13.15 8.83 8.80
CA ASP A 45 -14.57 9.16 8.91
C ASP A 45 -14.88 10.39 9.78
N GLU A 46 -13.89 10.93 10.51
CA GLU A 46 -13.98 12.22 11.21
C GLU A 46 -13.63 13.41 10.28
N VAL A 47 -13.07 13.14 9.09
CA VAL A 47 -12.53 14.14 8.16
C VAL A 47 -13.61 14.59 7.15
N SER A 48 -14.35 15.63 7.50
CA SER A 48 -15.47 16.13 6.66
C SER A 48 -15.04 16.91 5.39
N CYS A 49 -13.76 17.25 5.25
CA CYS A 49 -13.17 17.95 4.12
C CYS A 49 -11.65 17.72 4.07
N LEU A 50 -11.01 17.97 2.92
CA LEU A 50 -9.55 18.02 2.77
C LEU A 50 -9.11 19.25 1.99
N SER A 51 -8.12 19.97 2.52
CA SER A 51 -7.35 20.97 1.78
C SER A 51 -6.16 20.30 1.09
N ILE A 52 -5.92 20.66 -0.17
CA ILE A 52 -4.77 20.26 -0.99
C ILE A 52 -4.02 21.51 -1.42
N GLU A 53 -2.72 21.58 -1.20
CA GLU A 53 -1.90 22.68 -1.70
C GLU A 53 -1.61 22.49 -3.20
N SER A 54 -2.13 23.37 -4.05
CA SER A 54 -2.08 23.20 -5.52
C SER A 54 -0.68 23.43 -6.12
N ARG A 55 0.28 23.86 -5.28
CA ARG A 55 1.69 24.05 -5.63
C ARG A 55 2.52 22.78 -5.42
N ASP A 56 2.04 21.85 -4.58
CA ASP A 56 2.76 20.62 -4.28
C ASP A 56 2.77 19.66 -5.46
N GLN A 57 3.88 18.94 -5.57
CA GLN A 57 3.98 17.76 -6.43
C GLN A 57 3.31 16.59 -5.71
N ALA A 58 2.02 16.38 -6.00
CA ALA A 58 1.22 15.25 -5.51
C ALA A 58 1.99 13.93 -5.48
N PHE A 59 2.63 13.56 -6.60
CA PHE A 59 3.35 12.30 -6.68
C PHE A 59 4.36 12.30 -7.82
N ASN A 60 5.64 12.02 -7.54
CA ASN A 60 6.66 11.74 -8.55
C ASN A 60 6.67 12.74 -9.74
N GLY A 61 6.71 14.04 -9.45
CA GLY A 61 6.67 15.12 -10.45
C GLY A 61 5.29 15.55 -10.97
N LYS A 62 4.21 14.81 -10.69
CA LYS A 62 2.83 15.21 -11.03
C LYS A 62 2.29 16.20 -10.00
N LYS A 63 1.51 17.19 -10.46
CA LYS A 63 0.77 18.16 -9.62
C LYS A 63 -0.66 17.68 -9.41
N TYR A 64 -1.30 18.17 -8.35
CA TYR A 64 -2.73 17.94 -8.07
C TYR A 64 -3.71 18.59 -9.08
N SER A 65 -3.22 19.26 -10.12
CA SER A 65 -4.04 19.82 -11.21
C SER A 65 -4.62 18.77 -12.17
N ASP A 66 -4.38 17.48 -11.93
CA ASP A 66 -5.03 16.36 -12.62
C ASP A 66 -6.35 16.01 -11.88
N PRO A 67 -7.53 16.21 -12.50
CA PRO A 67 -8.82 15.98 -11.85
C PRO A 67 -8.99 14.55 -11.32
N LYS A 68 -8.37 13.55 -11.95
CA LYS A 68 -8.49 12.14 -11.52
C LYS A 68 -7.89 11.90 -10.14
N LEU A 69 -6.88 12.67 -9.74
CA LEU A 69 -6.28 12.58 -8.41
C LEU A 69 -7.25 13.14 -7.35
N VAL A 70 -7.95 14.24 -7.66
CA VAL A 70 -8.93 14.87 -6.78
C VAL A 70 -10.16 13.97 -6.59
N GLU A 71 -10.65 13.41 -7.69
CA GLU A 71 -11.76 12.46 -7.72
C GLU A 71 -11.43 11.18 -6.94
N ALA A 72 -10.24 10.61 -7.13
CA ALA A 72 -9.79 9.44 -6.38
C ALA A 72 -9.73 9.70 -4.87
N ILE A 73 -9.27 10.89 -4.41
CA ILE A 73 -9.32 11.26 -2.98
C ILE A 73 -10.76 11.27 -2.47
N GLY A 74 -11.67 11.94 -3.17
CA GLY A 74 -13.07 12.04 -2.77
C GLY A 74 -13.76 10.67 -2.68
N ASN A 75 -13.55 9.83 -3.70
CA ASN A 75 -14.19 8.52 -3.81
C ASN A 75 -13.59 7.49 -2.84
N ILE A 76 -12.26 7.28 -2.86
CA ILE A 76 -11.61 6.21 -2.09
C ILE A 76 -11.59 6.52 -0.58
N LEU A 77 -11.39 7.78 -0.20
CA LEU A 77 -11.42 8.19 1.21
C LEU A 77 -12.81 8.61 1.70
N SER A 78 -13.84 8.57 0.84
CA SER A 78 -15.22 9.01 1.13
C SER A 78 -15.35 10.49 1.61
N ILE A 79 -14.45 11.36 1.16
CA ILE A 79 -14.33 12.75 1.62
C ILE A 79 -15.25 13.67 0.81
N LYS A 80 -16.26 14.23 1.49
CA LYS A 80 -17.34 15.03 0.87
C LYS A 80 -16.89 16.32 0.17
N ARG A 81 -15.77 16.92 0.59
CA ARG A 81 -15.27 18.21 0.07
C ARG A 81 -13.74 18.21 -0.01
N VAL A 82 -13.21 18.05 -1.21
CA VAL A 82 -11.79 18.23 -1.52
C VAL A 82 -11.60 19.63 -2.12
N LEU A 83 -10.76 20.46 -1.50
CA LEU A 83 -10.61 21.88 -1.81
C LEU A 83 -9.14 22.25 -2.05
N PHE A 84 -8.88 23.14 -3.02
CA PHE A 84 -7.53 23.64 -3.30
C PHE A 84 -7.20 24.87 -2.47
N ASN A 85 -6.05 24.86 -1.79
CA ASN A 85 -5.51 25.98 -0.99
C ASN A 85 -6.54 26.59 -0.01
N ALA A 86 -7.39 25.77 0.60
CA ALA A 86 -8.41 26.28 1.51
C ALA A 86 -7.77 26.88 2.77
N ASP A 87 -8.39 27.89 3.34
CA ASP A 87 -7.98 28.42 4.65
C ASP A 87 -8.24 27.40 5.77
N VAL A 88 -7.47 27.47 6.86
CA VAL A 88 -7.59 26.57 8.02
C VAL A 88 -8.95 26.69 8.71
N ALA A 89 -9.59 27.85 8.71
CA ALA A 89 -10.94 28.06 9.24
C ALA A 89 -12.05 27.50 8.32
N ILE A 90 -11.77 27.30 7.03
CA ILE A 90 -12.71 26.73 6.05
C ILE A 90 -12.59 25.20 6.02
N CYS A 91 -11.36 24.68 6.07
CA CYS A 91 -11.10 23.26 6.18
C CYS A 91 -9.80 23.01 6.98
N PRO A 92 -9.87 22.53 8.23
CA PRO A 92 -8.67 22.39 9.05
C PRO A 92 -7.73 21.28 8.55
N TRP A 93 -8.25 20.26 7.88
CA TRP A 93 -7.47 19.09 7.45
C TRP A 93 -6.68 19.35 6.16
N ALA A 94 -5.41 18.93 6.14
CA ALA A 94 -4.57 18.90 4.95
C ALA A 94 -4.25 17.45 4.53
N PHE A 95 -4.37 17.18 3.24
CA PHE A 95 -3.91 15.93 2.63
C PHE A 95 -2.45 16.07 2.17
N HIS A 96 -1.63 15.06 2.44
CA HIS A 96 -0.26 14.99 1.96
C HIS A 96 0.05 13.61 1.39
N ILE A 97 0.81 13.59 0.30
CA ILE A 97 1.38 12.38 -0.27
C ILE A 97 2.75 12.72 -0.88
N VAL A 98 3.71 11.80 -0.73
CA VAL A 98 5.07 11.90 -1.27
C VAL A 98 5.45 10.54 -1.84
N GLY A 99 5.87 10.51 -3.11
CA GLY A 99 6.24 9.29 -3.82
C GLY A 99 7.72 9.24 -4.16
N GLU A 100 8.45 8.27 -3.62
CA GLU A 100 9.85 8.01 -3.89
C GLU A 100 10.05 6.75 -4.73
N ASN A 101 10.54 6.92 -5.97
CA ASN A 101 10.96 5.82 -6.85
C ASN A 101 12.41 5.42 -6.54
N LYS A 102 12.61 4.65 -5.47
CA LYS A 102 13.93 4.13 -5.04
C LYS A 102 13.80 2.74 -4.43
N THR A 103 14.80 1.89 -4.66
CA THR A 103 14.86 0.55 -4.05
C THR A 103 15.05 0.65 -2.53
N ILE A 104 14.08 0.18 -1.75
CA ILE A 104 14.13 0.15 -0.29
C ILE A 104 14.72 -1.19 0.17
N SER A 105 16.00 -1.19 0.55
CA SER A 105 16.72 -2.41 0.98
C SER A 105 16.23 -2.99 2.31
N ALA A 106 15.66 -2.14 3.17
CA ALA A 106 15.20 -2.46 4.52
C ALA A 106 13.84 -3.18 4.56
N VAL A 107 13.05 -3.15 3.48
CA VAL A 107 11.70 -3.71 3.43
C VAL A 107 11.64 -4.83 2.39
N ARG A 108 11.22 -6.02 2.82
CA ARG A 108 11.23 -7.25 2.02
C ARG A 108 9.93 -8.02 2.12
N HIS A 109 9.49 -8.59 1.00
CA HIS A 109 8.37 -9.53 0.91
C HIS A 109 8.73 -10.59 -0.13
N ASP A 110 8.62 -11.88 0.19
CA ASP A 110 9.07 -13.00 -0.65
C ASP A 110 10.48 -12.83 -1.26
N GLY A 111 11.41 -12.31 -0.47
CA GLY A 111 12.78 -12.01 -0.91
C GLY A 111 12.93 -10.81 -1.87
N LYS A 112 11.83 -10.23 -2.36
CA LYS A 112 11.82 -9.03 -3.21
C LYS A 112 11.98 -7.78 -2.34
N LEU A 113 12.71 -6.79 -2.86
CA LEU A 113 12.80 -5.44 -2.29
C LEU A 113 11.65 -4.57 -2.83
N ALA A 114 11.17 -3.61 -2.04
CA ALA A 114 10.26 -2.59 -2.56
C ALA A 114 11.00 -1.64 -3.52
N ASN A 115 10.35 -1.25 -4.63
CA ASN A 115 10.89 -0.34 -5.64
C ASN A 115 10.32 1.09 -5.52
N TYR A 116 9.20 1.23 -4.79
CA TYR A 116 8.61 2.52 -4.44
C TYR A 116 8.32 2.56 -2.94
N LEU A 117 8.53 3.72 -2.33
CA LEU A 117 7.97 4.14 -1.06
C LEU A 117 6.97 5.26 -1.33
N ILE A 118 5.78 5.16 -0.76
CA ILE A 118 4.78 6.22 -0.76
C ILE A 118 4.45 6.57 0.69
N SER A 119 4.75 7.79 1.12
CA SER A 119 4.29 8.32 2.40
C SER A 119 3.00 9.09 2.15
N VAL A 120 1.91 8.73 2.82
CA VAL A 120 0.56 9.28 2.56
C VAL A 120 -0.18 9.54 3.87
N GLY A 121 -0.97 10.61 3.95
CA GLY A 121 -1.73 10.89 5.16
C GLY A 121 -2.59 12.15 5.13
N ILE A 122 -3.28 12.34 6.25
CA ILE A 122 -4.13 13.49 6.56
C ILE A 122 -3.71 14.00 7.94
N CYS A 123 -3.55 15.32 8.08
CA CYS A 123 -3.27 15.98 9.36
C CYS A 123 -4.20 17.18 9.58
N GLU A 124 -4.56 17.47 10.83
CA GLU A 124 -5.09 18.78 11.18
C GLU A 124 -4.01 19.84 10.93
N ARG A 125 -4.37 21.04 10.45
CA ARG A 125 -3.45 22.17 10.39
C ARG A 125 -3.54 23.02 11.66
N THR A 126 -2.39 23.40 12.20
CA THR A 126 -2.29 24.47 13.21
C THR A 126 -2.63 25.84 12.59
N SER A 127 -2.91 26.84 13.42
CA SER A 127 -3.30 28.20 13.00
C SER A 127 -2.29 28.94 12.10
N ASN A 128 -1.05 28.44 12.00
CA ASN A 128 -0.01 28.91 11.07
C ASN A 128 0.08 28.09 9.77
N GLY A 129 -0.95 27.29 9.45
CA GLY A 129 -1.05 26.46 8.25
C GLY A 129 -0.28 25.13 8.28
N ARG A 130 0.66 24.93 9.22
CA ARG A 130 1.48 23.71 9.30
C ARG A 130 0.67 22.50 9.75
N ALA A 131 1.10 21.29 9.37
CA ALA A 131 0.52 20.05 9.90
C ALA A 131 0.75 19.92 11.42
N ASN A 132 -0.27 19.47 12.14
CA ASN A 132 -0.26 19.17 13.57
C ASN A 132 0.14 17.70 13.79
N PRO A 133 1.39 17.39 14.18
CA PRO A 133 1.87 16.02 14.32
C PRO A 133 1.22 15.23 15.46
N ASN A 134 0.33 15.86 16.26
CA ASN A 134 -0.45 15.16 17.28
C ASN A 134 -1.84 14.74 16.79
N LYS A 135 -2.26 15.17 15.59
CA LYS A 135 -3.56 14.85 14.99
C LYS A 135 -3.39 14.53 13.50
N CYS A 136 -2.76 13.39 13.23
CA CYS A 136 -2.67 12.83 11.90
C CYS A 136 -3.14 11.37 11.86
N ILE A 137 -3.52 10.94 10.67
CA ILE A 137 -3.40 9.56 10.22
C ILE A 137 -2.42 9.53 9.04
N SER A 138 -1.39 8.69 9.10
CA SER A 138 -0.40 8.58 8.04
C SER A 138 0.23 7.19 7.97
N LYS A 139 0.57 6.77 6.76
CA LYS A 139 1.14 5.46 6.45
C LYS A 139 2.27 5.55 5.43
N ASN A 140 3.15 4.55 5.48
CA ASN A 140 4.08 4.23 4.41
C ASN A 140 3.53 3.04 3.61
N ILE A 141 3.60 3.11 2.29
CA ILE A 141 3.13 2.08 1.36
C ILE A 141 4.33 1.66 0.50
N TYR A 142 4.71 0.39 0.59
CA TYR A 142 5.89 -0.17 -0.06
C TYR A 142 5.45 -1.05 -1.23
N VAL A 143 5.81 -0.67 -2.47
CA VAL A 143 5.34 -1.36 -3.68
C VAL A 143 6.47 -2.15 -4.33
N PHE A 144 6.24 -3.44 -4.58
CA PHE A 144 7.28 -4.42 -4.95
C PHE A 144 7.38 -4.68 -6.46
N ASN A 145 6.40 -4.23 -7.25
CA ASN A 145 6.44 -4.28 -8.71
C ASN A 145 7.37 -3.18 -9.26
N ARG A 146 8.16 -3.48 -10.31
CA ARG A 146 9.18 -2.57 -10.88
C ARG A 146 8.65 -1.49 -11.84
N ARG A 147 7.40 -1.61 -12.27
CA ARG A 147 6.75 -0.70 -13.22
C ARG A 147 5.29 -0.58 -12.83
N VAL A 148 4.93 0.55 -12.25
CA VAL A 148 3.55 0.93 -11.94
C VAL A 148 3.39 2.39 -12.34
N ASP A 149 2.25 2.74 -12.93
CA ASP A 149 1.94 4.11 -13.32
C ASP A 149 1.58 4.99 -12.11
N THR A 150 1.64 6.30 -12.30
CA THR A 150 1.38 7.27 -11.21
C THR A 150 -0.05 7.22 -10.69
N HIS A 151 -1.05 7.00 -11.55
CA HIS A 151 -2.45 6.94 -11.10
C HIS A 151 -2.69 5.72 -10.22
N ARG A 152 -2.20 4.54 -10.60
CA ARG A 152 -2.31 3.31 -9.81
C ARG A 152 -1.52 3.38 -8.50
N LEU A 153 -0.29 3.93 -8.51
CA LEU A 153 0.48 4.17 -7.27
C LEU A 153 -0.26 5.13 -6.32
N PHE A 154 -0.91 6.15 -6.85
CA PHE A 154 -1.69 7.10 -6.07
C PHE A 154 -2.96 6.45 -5.47
N SER A 155 -3.75 5.73 -6.28
CA SER A 155 -4.94 5.00 -5.79
C SER A 155 -4.59 3.97 -4.72
N LEU A 156 -3.48 3.24 -4.88
CA LEU A 156 -2.92 2.34 -3.87
C LEU A 156 -2.64 3.02 -2.54
N ALA A 157 -2.12 4.25 -2.58
CA ALA A 157 -1.83 5.00 -1.37
C ALA A 157 -3.11 5.44 -0.65
N LEU A 158 -4.16 5.79 -1.41
CA LEU A 158 -5.47 6.10 -0.84
C LEU A 158 -6.16 4.87 -0.25
N VAL A 159 -6.20 3.74 -0.97
CA VAL A 159 -6.73 2.47 -0.45
C VAL A 159 -5.96 2.02 0.79
N GLY A 160 -4.63 2.08 0.72
CA GLY A 160 -3.76 1.74 1.84
C GLY A 160 -3.96 2.63 3.06
N LEU A 161 -4.19 3.95 2.87
CA LEU A 161 -4.55 4.87 3.95
C LEU A 161 -5.93 4.55 4.55
N ALA A 162 -6.93 4.28 3.69
CA ALA A 162 -8.31 3.98 4.09
C ALA A 162 -8.46 2.66 4.88
N LYS A 163 -7.69 1.63 4.51
CA LYS A 163 -7.76 0.29 5.12
C LYS A 163 -7.35 0.35 6.60
N LYS A 164 -8.23 -0.11 7.51
CA LYS A 164 -7.90 -0.17 8.95
C LYS A 164 -6.81 -1.23 9.18
N GLN A 165 -5.64 -0.78 9.58
CA GLN A 165 -4.49 -1.66 9.74
C GLN A 165 -4.58 -2.52 11.01
N VAL A 166 -4.40 -3.83 10.86
CA VAL A 166 -4.53 -4.81 11.97
C VAL A 166 -3.18 -5.35 12.46
N SER A 167 -2.14 -5.28 11.61
CA SER A 167 -0.77 -5.74 11.87
C SER A 167 0.24 -4.71 11.35
N GLU A 168 1.47 -4.67 11.90
CA GLU A 168 2.53 -3.73 11.49
C GLU A 168 2.77 -3.70 9.97
N TRP A 169 2.61 -4.87 9.33
CA TRP A 169 2.67 -5.06 7.90
C TRP A 169 1.35 -5.68 7.42
N GLU A 170 0.70 -5.05 6.44
CA GLU A 170 -0.53 -5.57 5.83
C GLU A 170 -0.43 -5.47 4.30
N ALA A 171 -0.65 -6.59 3.60
CA ALA A 171 -0.57 -6.65 2.15
C ALA A 171 -1.84 -6.10 1.48
N LEU A 172 -1.64 -5.48 0.32
CA LEU A 172 -2.68 -5.11 -0.64
C LEU A 172 -2.48 -5.91 -1.93
N GLN A 173 -3.56 -6.45 -2.49
CA GLN A 173 -3.57 -7.20 -3.75
C GLN A 173 -4.31 -6.42 -4.85
N SER A 174 -4.05 -6.76 -6.13
CA SER A 174 -4.66 -6.08 -7.28
C SER A 174 -6.20 -5.99 -7.25
N GLY A 175 -6.89 -6.96 -6.64
CA GLY A 175 -8.36 -7.00 -6.55
C GLY A 175 -8.96 -6.04 -5.53
N GLU A 176 -8.15 -5.31 -4.75
CA GLU A 176 -8.60 -4.25 -3.83
C GLU A 176 -8.52 -2.85 -4.48
N LEU A 177 -8.41 -2.79 -5.82
CA LEU A 177 -8.19 -1.57 -6.62
C LEU A 177 -9.23 -1.35 -7.74
N GLU A 178 -10.27 -2.20 -7.81
CA GLU A 178 -11.34 -2.20 -8.81
C GLU A 178 -12.70 -1.88 -8.16
#